data_AF-A0AAU7NYI8-F1
#
_entry.id   AF-A0AAU7NYI8-F1
#
_cell.length_a   1.000
_cell.length_b   1.000
_cell.length_c   1.000
_cell.angle_alpha   90.00
_cell.angle_beta   90.00
_cell.angle_gamma   90.00
#
_symmetry.space_group_name_H-M   'P 1'
#
loop_
_entity.id
_entity.type
_entity.pdbx_description
1 polymer ?
#
loop_
_entity_poly.entity_id
_entity_poly.type
_entity_poly.pdbx_seq_one_letter_code
_entity_poly.pdbx_strand_id
1 'polypeptide(L)'
;MFKFLPGILLIQLVTSVMVVTAINWSEDVQLTAVIVLFCLITGLLAAFWFAYIARDLYKNDLQKMQEQYAREREKLLLNAEREKADIVAERSKLQERHARERERILLDAEREKAGIALESYRNLEKEIRKAHGKANLKVGAAFAVAAAAGGVMIFSQLITVGMMVLIASGSGLAGYLARARHERLSRNKRLSADEVRLLESQSVISSQRERKR
;
A
#
# COMPACT_ATOMS: atom_id res chain seq x y z
N MET A 1 -66.42 -46.07 21.38
CA MET A 1 -67.21 -47.26 20.99
C MET A 1 -68.57 -47.35 21.70
N PHE A 2 -68.67 -47.02 23.00
CA PHE A 2 -69.96 -47.03 23.74
C PHE A 2 -71.09 -46.13 23.18
N LYS A 3 -70.77 -45.14 22.34
CA LYS A 3 -71.75 -44.19 21.75
C LYS A 3 -72.72 -44.85 20.77
N PHE A 4 -72.34 -45.96 20.14
CA PHE A 4 -73.20 -46.69 19.18
C PHE A 4 -74.05 -47.80 19.83
N LEU A 5 -73.73 -48.16 21.08
CA LEU A 5 -74.36 -49.22 21.85
C LEU A 5 -75.89 -49.06 21.99
N PRO A 6 -76.45 -47.87 22.33
CA PRO A 6 -77.90 -47.71 22.43
C PRO A 6 -78.62 -47.88 21.09
N GLY A 7 -78.01 -47.48 19.96
CA GLY A 7 -78.62 -47.65 18.64
C GLY A 7 -78.67 -49.11 18.18
N ILE A 8 -77.61 -49.88 18.45
CA ILE A 8 -77.57 -51.31 18.13
C ILE A 8 -78.56 -52.09 19.01
N LEU A 9 -78.64 -51.76 20.30
CA LEU A 9 -79.57 -52.39 21.25
C LEU A 9 -81.03 -52.13 20.86
N LEU A 10 -81.33 -50.92 20.38
CA LEU A 10 -82.67 -50.54 19.93
C LEU A 10 -83.06 -51.27 18.63
N ILE A 11 -82.13 -51.47 17.69
CA ILE A 11 -82.37 -52.31 16.49
C ILE A 11 -82.63 -53.78 16.87
N GLN A 12 -81.90 -54.31 17.86
CA GLN A 12 -82.13 -55.66 18.36
C GLN A 12 -83.50 -55.82 19.01
N LEU A 13 -83.95 -54.83 19.79
CA LEU A 13 -85.27 -54.83 20.42
C LEU A 13 -86.39 -54.81 19.36
N VAL A 14 -86.26 -53.95 18.35
CA VAL A 14 -87.20 -53.91 17.19
C VAL A 14 -87.22 -55.26 16.46
N THR A 15 -86.05 -55.88 16.26
CA THR A 15 -85.94 -57.20 15.61
C THR A 15 -86.62 -58.28 16.45
N SER A 16 -86.45 -58.27 17.78
CA SER A 16 -87.12 -59.20 18.69
C SER A 16 -88.64 -59.07 18.65
N VAL A 17 -89.16 -57.84 18.65
CA VAL A 17 -90.61 -57.58 18.51
C VAL A 17 -91.13 -58.10 17.18
N MET A 18 -90.38 -57.89 16.09
CA MET A 18 -90.76 -58.38 14.77
C MET A 18 -90.79 -59.91 14.69
N VAL A 19 -89.79 -60.60 15.26
CA VAL A 19 -89.74 -62.08 15.27
C VAL A 19 -90.87 -62.67 16.11
N VAL A 20 -91.17 -62.11 17.28
CA VAL A 20 -92.29 -62.57 18.12
C VAL A 20 -93.63 -62.40 17.40
N THR A 21 -93.81 -61.27 16.71
CA THR A 21 -95.02 -61.02 15.91
C THR A 21 -95.13 -61.99 14.72
N ALA A 22 -94.01 -62.33 14.08
CA ALA A 22 -93.98 -63.26 12.96
C ALA A 22 -94.31 -64.71 13.35
N ILE A 23 -93.93 -65.14 14.57
CA ILE A 23 -94.24 -66.49 15.09
C ILE A 23 -95.70 -66.57 15.54
N ASN A 24 -96.24 -65.50 16.12
CA ASN A 24 -97.59 -65.49 16.69
C ASN A 24 -98.65 -65.02 15.68
N TRP A 25 -98.66 -65.62 14.48
CA TRP A 25 -99.45 -65.21 13.30
C TRP A 25 -100.92 -64.95 13.65
N SER A 26 -101.22 -63.70 13.99
CA SER A 26 -102.55 -63.24 14.37
C SER A 26 -103.25 -62.75 13.11
N GLU A 27 -104.50 -63.18 12.87
CA GLU A 27 -105.30 -62.77 11.71
C GLU A 27 -105.71 -61.27 11.75
N ASP A 28 -105.33 -60.53 12.80
CA ASP A 28 -105.63 -59.12 12.95
C ASP A 28 -104.64 -58.23 12.16
N VAL A 29 -105.08 -57.84 10.97
CA VAL A 29 -104.35 -56.96 10.04
C VAL A 29 -104.06 -55.59 10.67
N GLN A 30 -104.90 -55.10 11.59
CA GLN A 30 -104.73 -53.77 12.18
C GLN A 30 -103.53 -53.72 13.13
N LEU A 31 -103.35 -54.74 13.98
CA LEU A 31 -102.20 -54.81 14.90
C LEU A 31 -100.88 -54.95 14.17
N THR A 32 -100.85 -55.76 13.11
CA THR A 32 -99.66 -55.94 12.26
C THR A 32 -99.25 -54.62 11.59
N ALA A 33 -100.23 -53.85 11.07
CA ALA A 33 -99.97 -52.55 10.45
C ALA A 33 -99.40 -51.52 11.45
N VAL A 34 -99.91 -51.48 12.69
CA VAL A 34 -99.41 -50.58 13.74
C VAL A 34 -97.98 -50.93 14.15
N ILE A 35 -97.64 -52.21 14.28
CA ILE A 35 -96.29 -52.66 14.62
C ILE A 35 -95.30 -52.30 13.51
N VAL A 36 -95.66 -52.52 12.25
CA VAL A 36 -94.81 -52.13 11.10
C VAL A 36 -94.55 -50.63 11.08
N LEU A 37 -95.58 -49.81 11.32
CA LEU A 37 -95.44 -48.35 11.39
C LEU A 37 -94.49 -47.94 12.53
N PHE A 38 -94.62 -48.56 13.71
CA PHE A 38 -93.75 -48.29 14.85
C PHE A 38 -92.30 -48.70 14.58
N CYS A 39 -92.08 -49.86 13.95
CA CYS A 39 -90.75 -50.30 13.52
C CYS A 39 -90.12 -49.34 12.51
N LEU A 40 -90.91 -48.81 11.56
CA LEU A 40 -90.45 -47.85 10.56
C LEU A 40 -90.00 -46.54 11.23
N ILE A 41 -90.83 -45.97 12.11
CA ILE A 41 -90.50 -44.74 12.86
C ILE A 41 -89.23 -44.96 13.69
N THR A 42 -89.14 -46.10 14.37
CA THR A 42 -88.01 -46.44 15.24
C THR A 42 -86.72 -46.64 14.43
N GLY A 43 -86.81 -47.27 13.25
CA GLY A 43 -85.69 -47.40 12.31
C GLY A 43 -85.20 -46.05 11.77
N LEU A 44 -86.12 -45.13 11.45
CA LEU A 44 -85.78 -43.77 11.05
C LEU A 44 -85.09 -42.98 12.16
N LEU A 45 -85.60 -43.10 13.40
CA LEU A 45 -84.99 -42.46 14.56
C LEU A 45 -83.56 -42.97 14.81
N ALA A 46 -83.37 -44.29 14.70
CA ALA A 46 -82.06 -44.93 14.82
C ALA A 46 -81.12 -44.45 13.69
N ALA A 47 -81.57 -44.44 12.44
CA ALA A 47 -80.79 -43.96 11.30
C ALA A 47 -80.35 -42.50 11.48
N PHE A 48 -81.25 -41.64 11.96
CA PHE A 48 -80.93 -40.23 12.24
C PHE A 48 -79.95 -40.09 13.40
N TRP A 49 -80.12 -40.89 14.46
CA TRP A 49 -79.20 -40.94 15.60
C TRP A 49 -77.78 -41.37 15.18
N PHE A 50 -77.66 -42.40 14.35
CA PHE A 50 -76.39 -42.85 13.79
C PHE A 50 -75.74 -41.77 12.90
N ALA A 51 -76.52 -41.11 12.05
CA ALA A 51 -76.03 -40.03 11.19
C ALA A 51 -75.52 -38.83 12.01
N TYR A 52 -76.22 -38.48 13.09
CA TYR A 52 -75.82 -37.42 14.01
C TYR A 52 -74.49 -37.74 14.69
N ILE A 53 -74.34 -38.95 15.27
CA ILE A 53 -73.09 -39.37 15.93
C ILE A 53 -71.92 -39.45 14.94
N ALA A 54 -72.14 -40.00 13.75
CA ALA A 54 -71.11 -40.08 12.73
C ALA A 54 -70.58 -38.70 12.34
N ARG A 55 -71.48 -37.71 12.22
CA ARG A 55 -71.11 -36.33 11.88
C ARG A 55 -70.37 -35.62 13.01
N ASP A 56 -70.75 -35.85 14.27
CA ASP A 56 -70.05 -35.31 15.43
C ASP A 56 -68.63 -35.88 15.56
N LEU A 57 -68.46 -37.19 15.39
CA LEU A 57 -67.16 -37.83 15.44
C LEU A 57 -66.23 -37.31 14.33
N TYR A 58 -66.74 -37.22 13.10
CA TYR A 58 -65.97 -36.68 11.97
C TYR A 58 -65.53 -35.24 12.20
N LYS A 59 -66.40 -34.39 12.76
CA LYS A 59 -66.05 -33.00 13.10
C LYS A 59 -64.96 -32.93 14.18
N ASN A 60 -65.09 -33.73 15.23
CA ASN A 60 -64.12 -33.76 16.33
C ASN A 60 -62.74 -34.26 15.86
N ASP A 61 -62.70 -35.27 14.98
CA ASP A 61 -61.45 -35.76 14.41
C ASP A 61 -60.82 -34.72 13.47
N LEU A 62 -61.63 -34.04 12.65
CA LEU A 62 -61.15 -32.96 11.80
C LEU A 62 -60.56 -31.80 12.63
N GLN A 63 -61.20 -31.42 13.74
CA GLN A 63 -60.69 -30.39 14.65
C GLN A 63 -59.36 -30.79 15.28
N LYS A 64 -59.25 -32.03 15.77
CA LYS A 64 -57.99 -32.55 16.33
C LYS A 64 -56.86 -32.52 15.30
N MET A 65 -57.14 -32.92 14.07
CA MET A 65 -56.17 -32.87 12.97
C MET A 65 -55.76 -31.43 12.67
N GLN A 66 -56.71 -30.49 12.61
CA GLN A 66 -56.39 -29.07 12.43
C GLN A 66 -55.53 -28.49 13.56
N GLU A 67 -55.83 -28.82 14.82
CA GLU A 67 -55.01 -28.41 15.97
C GLU A 67 -53.60 -28.99 15.93
N GLN A 68 -53.46 -30.24 15.46
CA GLN A 68 -52.15 -30.86 15.26
C GLN A 68 -51.38 -30.14 14.16
N TYR A 69 -52.01 -29.87 13.01
CA TYR A 69 -51.39 -29.09 11.93
C TYR A 69 -51.01 -27.66 12.36
N ALA A 70 -51.85 -27.00 13.17
CA ALA A 70 -51.54 -25.69 13.73
C ALA A 70 -50.29 -25.75 14.62
N ARG A 71 -50.23 -26.74 15.52
CA ARG A 71 -49.06 -26.96 16.39
C ARG A 71 -47.80 -27.35 15.62
N GLU A 72 -47.92 -28.16 14.57
CA GLU A 72 -46.79 -28.52 13.71
C GLU A 72 -46.28 -27.30 12.95
N ARG A 73 -47.17 -26.45 12.43
CA ARG A 73 -46.79 -25.18 11.80
C ARG A 73 -46.05 -24.26 12.77
N GLU A 74 -46.54 -24.09 13.99
CA GLU A 74 -45.86 -23.29 15.01
C GLU A 74 -44.46 -23.85 15.33
N LYS A 75 -44.33 -25.16 15.48
CA LYS A 75 -43.02 -25.81 15.70
C LYS A 75 -42.06 -25.58 14.53
N LEU A 76 -42.54 -25.72 13.29
CA LEU A 76 -41.75 -25.48 12.09
C LEU A 76 -41.30 -24.01 12.00
N LEU A 77 -42.20 -23.06 12.29
CA LEU A 77 -41.87 -21.64 12.31
C LEU A 77 -40.84 -21.31 13.38
N LEU A 78 -41.01 -21.81 14.61
CA LEU A 78 -40.05 -21.61 15.70
C LEU A 78 -38.69 -22.22 15.39
N ASN A 79 -38.65 -23.40 14.76
CA ASN A 79 -37.40 -24.02 14.35
C ASN A 79 -36.71 -23.22 13.23
N ALA A 80 -37.47 -22.76 12.23
CA ALA A 80 -36.94 -21.92 11.16
C ALA A 80 -36.46 -20.55 11.67
N GLU A 81 -37.13 -19.98 12.68
CA GLU A 81 -36.71 -18.74 13.32
C GLU A 81 -35.41 -18.93 14.12
N ARG A 82 -35.30 -20.03 14.88
CA ARG A 82 -34.06 -20.39 15.58
C ARG A 82 -32.91 -20.61 14.62
N GLU A 83 -33.12 -21.38 13.55
CA GLU A 83 -32.09 -21.62 12.53
C GLU A 83 -31.62 -20.31 11.89
N LYS A 84 -32.56 -19.42 11.54
CA LYS A 84 -32.21 -18.08 11.03
C LYS A 84 -31.44 -17.25 12.06
N ALA A 85 -31.85 -17.28 13.33
CA ALA A 85 -31.16 -16.57 14.40
C ALA A 85 -29.73 -17.09 14.59
N ASP A 86 -29.53 -18.41 14.54
CA ASP A 86 -28.22 -19.05 14.65
C ASP A 86 -27.33 -18.70 13.45
N ILE A 87 -27.86 -18.74 12.21
CA ILE A 87 -27.12 -18.32 11.01
C ILE A 87 -26.73 -16.85 11.10
N VAL A 88 -27.62 -15.96 11.56
CA VAL A 88 -27.32 -14.53 11.73
C VAL A 88 -26.24 -14.33 12.79
N ALA A 89 -26.29 -15.06 13.90
CA ALA A 89 -25.26 -15.03 14.94
C ALA A 89 -23.91 -15.57 14.46
N GLU A 90 -23.90 -16.60 13.60
CA GLU A 90 -22.68 -17.12 12.99
C GLU A 90 -22.10 -16.13 11.98
N ARG A 91 -22.95 -15.53 11.15
CA ARG A 91 -22.56 -14.49 10.18
C ARG A 91 -21.96 -13.27 10.87
N SER A 92 -22.55 -12.81 11.98
CA SER A 92 -22.02 -11.66 12.72
C SER A 92 -20.64 -11.96 13.34
N LYS A 93 -20.45 -13.16 13.92
CA LYS A 93 -19.15 -13.62 14.42
C LYS A 93 -18.10 -13.73 13.31
N LEU A 94 -18.49 -14.25 12.15
CA LEU A 94 -17.59 -14.36 10.99
C LEU A 94 -17.20 -12.98 10.47
N GLN A 95 -18.15 -12.05 10.40
CA GLN A 95 -17.90 -10.67 10.00
C GLN A 95 -16.96 -9.96 10.99
N GLU A 96 -17.11 -10.20 12.30
CA GLU A 96 -16.20 -9.66 13.31
C GLU A 96 -14.78 -10.23 13.15
N ARG A 97 -14.63 -11.53 12.87
CA ARG A 97 -13.33 -12.14 12.55
C ARG A 97 -12.69 -11.49 11.33
N HIS A 98 -13.45 -11.31 10.24
CA HIS A 98 -12.95 -10.64 9.04
C HIS A 98 -12.59 -9.17 9.29
N ALA A 99 -13.32 -8.45 10.15
CA ALA A 99 -12.95 -7.09 10.54
C ALA A 99 -11.62 -7.06 11.30
N ARG A 100 -11.42 -7.98 12.24
CA ARG A 100 -10.15 -8.13 12.99
C ARG A 100 -8.99 -8.55 12.09
N GLU A 101 -9.22 -9.45 11.13
CA GLU A 101 -8.21 -9.84 10.14
C GLU A 101 -7.79 -8.66 9.26
N ARG A 102 -8.75 -7.85 8.80
CA ARG A 102 -8.47 -6.62 8.03
C ARG A 102 -7.63 -5.63 8.81
N GLU A 103 -7.93 -5.42 10.09
CA GLU A 103 -7.15 -4.54 10.96
C GLU A 103 -5.70 -5.03 11.10
N ARG A 104 -5.49 -6.34 11.30
CA ARG A 104 -4.14 -6.92 11.35
C ARG A 104 -3.36 -6.72 10.05
N ILE A 105 -3.99 -7.00 8.90
CA ILE A 105 -3.36 -6.82 7.59
C ILE A 105 -2.99 -5.34 7.36
N LEU A 106 -3.86 -4.41 7.76
CA LEU A 106 -3.58 -2.98 7.66
C LEU A 106 -2.40 -2.56 8.55
N LEU A 107 -2.37 -3.01 9.81
CA LEU A 107 -1.28 -2.72 10.74
C LEU A 107 0.06 -3.31 10.24
N ASP A 108 0.04 -4.51 9.69
CA ASP A 108 1.23 -5.14 9.13
C ASP A 108 1.72 -4.41 7.88
N ALA A 109 0.80 -3.99 6.99
CA ALA A 109 1.13 -3.18 5.82
C ALA A 109 1.67 -1.78 6.21
N GLU A 110 1.15 -1.16 7.27
CA GLU A 110 1.68 0.09 7.80
C GLU A 110 3.09 -0.08 8.36
N ARG A 111 3.34 -1.15 9.12
CA ARG A 111 4.68 -1.50 9.64
C ARG A 111 5.67 -1.77 8.52
N GLU A 112 5.25 -2.51 7.49
CA GLU A 112 6.08 -2.80 6.33
C GLU A 112 6.45 -1.52 5.57
N LYS A 113 5.46 -0.64 5.31
CA LYS A 113 5.71 0.66 4.69
C LYS A 113 6.67 1.52 5.52
N ALA A 114 6.50 1.56 6.84
CA ALA A 114 7.39 2.28 7.73
C ALA A 114 8.82 1.71 7.70
N GLY A 115 8.95 0.38 7.65
CA GLY A 115 10.23 -0.32 7.52
C GLY A 115 10.94 0.00 6.21
N ILE A 116 10.22 -0.09 5.07
CA ILE A 116 10.74 0.23 3.74
C ILE A 116 11.15 1.71 3.66
N ALA A 117 10.34 2.62 4.22
CA ALA A 117 10.68 4.04 4.27
C ALA A 117 11.98 4.27 5.05
N LEU A 118 12.12 3.66 6.23
CA LEU A 118 13.34 3.75 7.05
C LEU A 118 14.56 3.19 6.32
N GLU A 119 14.40 2.05 5.65
CA GLU A 119 15.46 1.42 4.86
C GLU A 119 15.84 2.29 3.65
N SER A 120 14.86 2.89 2.98
CA SER A 120 15.07 3.86 1.90
C SER A 120 15.87 5.06 2.38
N TYR A 121 15.53 5.67 3.53
CA TYR A 121 16.32 6.76 4.11
C TYR A 121 17.76 6.34 4.42
N ARG A 122 17.97 5.16 5.01
CA ARG A 122 19.31 4.63 5.28
C ARG A 122 20.12 4.42 4.01
N ASN A 123 19.49 3.91 2.96
CA ASN A 123 20.13 3.69 1.67
C ASN A 123 20.44 5.02 0.98
N LEU A 124 19.53 6.00 1.01
CA LEU A 124 19.80 7.37 0.57
C LEU A 124 20.99 7.97 1.32
N GLU A 125 21.06 7.84 2.64
CA GLU A 125 22.18 8.39 3.42
C GLU A 125 23.52 7.72 3.06
N LYS A 126 23.51 6.41 2.78
CA LYS A 126 24.69 5.68 2.29
C LYS A 126 25.08 6.14 0.87
N GLU A 127 24.11 6.35 0.00
CA GLU A 127 24.32 6.83 -1.37
C GLU A 127 24.79 8.28 -1.40
N ILE A 128 24.19 9.17 -0.61
CA ILE A 128 24.60 10.56 -0.40
C ILE A 128 26.03 10.59 0.11
N ARG A 129 26.42 9.76 1.10
CA ARG A 129 27.81 9.67 1.56
C ARG A 129 28.77 9.22 0.45
N LYS A 130 28.41 8.19 -0.33
CA LYS A 130 29.23 7.73 -1.47
C LYS A 130 29.31 8.77 -2.59
N ALA A 131 28.22 9.47 -2.87
CA ALA A 131 28.12 10.49 -3.89
C ALA A 131 28.91 11.75 -3.50
N HIS A 132 28.77 12.23 -2.26
CA HIS A 132 29.59 13.32 -1.74
C HIS A 132 31.08 12.97 -1.71
N GLY A 133 31.45 11.74 -1.36
CA GLY A 133 32.85 11.28 -1.44
C GLY A 133 33.41 11.35 -2.85
N LYS A 134 32.66 10.89 -3.86
CA LYS A 134 33.07 10.97 -5.27
C LYS A 134 33.06 12.40 -5.83
N ALA A 135 32.12 13.23 -5.41
CA ALA A 135 32.02 14.63 -5.82
C ALA A 135 33.16 15.48 -5.24
N ASN A 136 33.44 15.34 -3.94
CA ASN A 136 34.57 16.02 -3.30
C ASN A 136 35.92 15.59 -3.88
N LEU A 137 36.07 14.32 -4.28
CA LEU A 137 37.26 13.84 -4.98
C LEU A 137 37.42 14.49 -6.37
N LYS A 138 36.34 14.64 -7.14
CA LYS A 138 36.39 15.31 -8.46
C LYS A 138 36.70 16.81 -8.34
N VAL A 139 36.05 17.50 -7.39
CA VAL A 139 36.31 18.92 -7.13
C VAL A 139 37.72 19.13 -6.59
N GLY A 140 38.17 18.28 -5.67
CA GLY A 140 39.54 18.30 -5.14
C GLY A 140 40.59 18.01 -6.21
N ALA A 141 40.35 17.05 -7.11
CA ALA A 141 41.23 16.79 -8.24
C ALA A 141 41.28 17.97 -9.22
N ALA A 142 40.14 18.57 -9.55
CA ALA A 142 40.09 19.75 -10.42
C ALA A 142 40.85 20.95 -9.79
N PHE A 143 40.66 21.17 -8.48
CA PHE A 143 41.39 22.22 -7.75
C PHE A 143 42.88 21.93 -7.68
N ALA A 144 43.29 20.69 -7.46
CA ALA A 144 44.71 20.29 -7.45
C ALA A 144 45.37 20.51 -8.83
N VAL A 145 44.67 20.18 -9.92
CA VAL A 145 45.14 20.45 -11.29
C VAL A 145 45.28 21.96 -11.53
N ALA A 146 44.28 22.75 -11.14
CA ALA A 146 44.32 24.20 -11.28
C ALA A 146 45.45 24.84 -10.44
N ALA A 147 45.62 24.41 -9.19
CA ALA A 147 46.69 24.88 -8.31
C ALA A 147 48.07 24.50 -8.83
N ALA A 148 48.25 23.29 -9.37
CA ALA A 148 49.49 22.87 -10.01
C ALA A 148 49.82 23.74 -11.23
N ALA A 149 48.82 24.01 -12.09
CA ALA A 149 49.00 24.91 -13.24
C ALA A 149 49.37 26.34 -12.80
N GLY A 150 48.72 26.87 -11.76
CA GLY A 150 49.07 28.17 -11.17
C GLY A 150 50.49 28.20 -10.60
N GLY A 151 50.91 27.13 -9.92
CA GLY A 151 52.27 26.98 -9.40
C GLY A 151 53.34 26.99 -10.51
N VAL A 152 53.09 26.27 -11.62
CA VAL A 152 53.96 26.27 -12.80
C VAL A 152 54.05 27.68 -13.39
N MET A 153 52.93 28.40 -13.47
CA MET A 153 52.90 29.75 -14.01
C MET A 153 53.68 30.74 -13.14
N ILE A 154 53.53 30.68 -11.81
CA ILE A 154 54.30 31.51 -10.87
C ILE A 154 55.79 31.20 -10.96
N PHE A 155 56.15 29.91 -11.04
CA PHE A 155 57.55 29.50 -11.19
C PHE A 155 58.16 30.02 -12.50
N SER A 156 57.41 29.96 -13.60
CA SER A 156 57.84 30.54 -14.88
C SER A 156 58.03 32.05 -14.78
N GLN A 157 57.13 32.77 -14.11
CA GLN A 157 57.25 34.21 -13.90
C GLN A 157 58.46 34.60 -13.05
N LEU A 158 58.78 33.81 -12.01
CA LEU A 158 59.98 34.03 -11.21
C LEU A 158 61.27 33.87 -12.04
N ILE A 159 61.31 32.89 -12.94
CA ILE A 159 62.45 32.72 -13.86
C ILE A 159 62.56 33.92 -14.80
N THR A 160 61.44 34.38 -15.39
CA THR A 160 61.44 35.52 -16.30
C THR A 160 61.90 36.79 -15.61
N VAL A 161 61.35 37.10 -14.42
CA VAL A 161 61.75 38.29 -13.65
C VAL A 161 63.21 38.17 -13.19
N GLY A 162 63.65 36.99 -12.73
CA GLY A 162 65.04 36.75 -12.35
C GLY A 162 66.01 36.97 -13.50
N MET A 163 65.70 36.48 -14.70
CA MET A 163 66.50 36.75 -15.91
C MET A 163 66.48 38.23 -16.29
N MET A 164 65.33 38.89 -16.17
CA MET A 164 65.21 40.32 -16.46
C MET A 164 66.11 41.15 -15.52
N VAL A 165 66.16 40.81 -14.23
CA VAL A 165 67.04 41.45 -13.25
C VAL A 165 68.52 41.16 -13.54
N LEU A 166 68.87 39.92 -13.89
CA LEU A 166 70.25 39.58 -14.26
C LEU A 166 70.72 40.30 -15.53
N ILE A 167 69.85 40.40 -16.55
CA ILE A 167 70.16 41.11 -17.80
C ILE A 167 70.24 42.62 -17.53
N ALA A 168 69.31 43.19 -16.77
CA ALA A 168 69.31 44.61 -16.44
C ALA A 168 70.53 45.00 -15.59
N SER A 169 70.85 44.23 -14.54
CA SER A 169 72.05 44.47 -13.71
C SER A 169 73.35 44.20 -14.48
N GLY A 170 73.39 43.13 -15.28
CA GLY A 170 74.55 42.77 -16.11
C GLY A 170 74.85 43.79 -17.21
N SER A 171 73.82 44.31 -17.88
CA SER A 171 73.98 45.37 -18.89
C SER A 171 74.43 46.70 -18.28
N GLY A 172 73.93 47.06 -17.09
CA GLY A 172 74.40 48.22 -16.34
C GLY A 172 75.90 48.15 -16.05
N LEU A 173 76.37 47.05 -15.46
CA LEU A 173 77.78 46.85 -15.11
C LEU A 173 78.70 46.74 -16.35
N ALA A 174 78.25 46.08 -17.41
CA ALA A 174 78.98 45.99 -18.67
C ALA A 174 79.18 47.37 -19.34
N GLY A 175 78.17 48.25 -19.29
CA GLY A 175 78.26 49.62 -19.78
C GLY A 175 79.31 50.46 -19.04
N TYR A 176 79.39 50.32 -17.71
CA TYR A 176 80.42 51.00 -16.91
C TYR A 176 81.83 50.47 -17.22
N LEU A 177 82.00 49.14 -17.37
CA LEU A 177 83.28 48.55 -17.78
C LEU A 177 83.71 48.98 -19.20
N ALA A 178 82.77 49.02 -20.14
CA ALA A 178 83.05 49.48 -21.50
C ALA A 178 83.49 50.97 -21.52
N ARG A 179 82.85 51.82 -20.71
CA ARG A 179 83.20 53.24 -20.59
C ARG A 179 84.58 53.45 -19.96
N ALA A 180 84.89 52.71 -18.89
CA ALA A 180 86.21 52.74 -18.25
C ALA A 180 87.34 52.35 -19.23
N ARG A 181 87.07 51.41 -20.17
CA ARG A 181 88.01 51.05 -21.23
C ARG A 181 88.13 52.14 -22.31
N HIS A 182 87.02 52.77 -22.68
CA HIS A 182 86.99 53.84 -23.69
C HIS A 182 87.74 55.11 -23.23
N GLU A 183 87.66 55.46 -21.95
CA GLU A 183 88.42 56.58 -21.36
C GLU A 183 89.92 56.34 -21.34
N ARG A 184 90.37 55.10 -21.08
CA ARG A 184 91.79 54.76 -21.22
C ARG A 184 92.29 54.86 -22.66
N LEU A 185 91.47 54.44 -23.63
CA LEU A 185 91.85 54.48 -25.05
C LEU A 185 91.89 55.91 -25.61
N SER A 186 90.91 56.73 -25.27
CA SER A 186 90.81 58.14 -25.71
C SER A 186 91.86 59.03 -25.04
N ARG A 187 92.21 58.78 -23.77
CA ARG A 187 93.36 59.45 -23.12
C ARG A 187 94.67 59.12 -23.82
N ASN A 188 94.86 57.87 -24.26
CA ASN A 188 96.07 57.48 -24.99
C ASN A 188 96.17 58.14 -26.37
N LYS A 189 95.04 58.29 -27.09
CA LYS A 189 95.00 59.06 -28.35
C LYS A 189 95.31 60.54 -28.15
N ARG A 190 94.86 61.14 -27.03
CA ARG A 190 95.18 62.54 -26.69
C ARG A 190 96.66 62.71 -26.32
N LEU A 191 97.24 61.78 -25.56
CA LEU A 191 98.68 61.78 -25.28
C LEU A 191 99.51 61.71 -26.57
N SER A 192 99.16 60.80 -27.49
CA SER A 192 99.87 60.68 -28.77
C SER A 192 99.70 61.93 -29.66
N ALA A 193 98.55 62.61 -29.62
CA ALA A 193 98.33 63.85 -30.34
C ALA A 193 99.10 65.06 -29.76
N ASP A 194 99.25 65.14 -28.44
CA ASP A 194 100.08 66.16 -27.78
C ASP A 194 101.57 65.91 -28.04
N GLU A 195 102.00 64.65 -28.05
CA GLU A 195 103.39 64.28 -28.35
C GLU A 195 103.80 64.70 -29.77
N VAL A 196 102.91 64.54 -30.76
CA VAL A 196 103.11 65.04 -32.14
C VAL A 196 103.19 66.56 -32.19
N ARG A 197 102.34 67.28 -31.44
CA ARG A 197 102.39 68.75 -31.37
C ARG A 197 103.67 69.28 -30.70
N LEU A 198 104.17 68.58 -29.68
CA LEU A 198 105.42 68.95 -29.03
C LEU A 198 106.63 68.77 -29.98
N LEU A 199 106.65 67.71 -30.79
CA LEU A 199 107.69 67.51 -31.80
C LEU A 199 107.65 68.59 -32.92
N GLU A 200 106.47 69.03 -33.32
CA GLU A 200 106.31 70.14 -34.27
C GLU A 200 106.77 71.48 -33.67
N SER A 201 106.47 71.74 -32.40
CA SER A 201 106.98 72.93 -31.72
C SER A 201 108.50 72.94 -31.57
N GLN A 202 109.11 71.76 -31.37
CA GLN A 202 110.55 71.60 -31.22
C GLN A 202 111.29 71.78 -32.56
N SER A 203 110.69 71.36 -33.69
CA SER A 203 111.26 71.57 -35.03
C SER A 203 111.18 73.03 -35.49
N VAL A 204 110.14 73.77 -35.09
CA VAL A 204 110.04 75.22 -35.39
C VAL A 204 111.08 76.02 -34.60
N ILE A 205 111.34 75.66 -33.34
CA ILE A 205 112.31 76.35 -32.48
C ILE A 205 113.77 76.09 -32.91
N SER A 206 114.10 74.92 -33.47
CA SER A 206 115.44 74.65 -33.99
C SER A 206 115.75 75.40 -35.29
N SER A 207 114.77 75.60 -36.19
CA SER A 207 115.01 76.34 -37.46
C SER A 207 115.22 77.86 -37.28
N GLN A 208 114.73 78.45 -36.18
CA GLN A 208 114.98 79.86 -35.85
C GLN A 208 116.37 80.09 -35.24
N ARG A 209 117.05 79.04 -34.74
CA ARG A 209 118.38 79.15 -34.12
C ARG A 209 119.53 79.12 -35.14
N GLU A 210 119.31 78.63 -36.35
CA GLU A 210 120.31 78.68 -37.46
C GLU A 210 120.34 79.99 -38.24
N ARG A 211 119.37 80.90 -38.07
CA ARG A 211 119.39 82.23 -38.73
C ARG A 211 120.11 83.34 -37.96
N LYS A 212 120.75 83.02 -36.83
CA LYS A 212 121.43 84.02 -35.97
C LYS A 212 122.90 83.75 -35.67
N ARG A 213 123.59 82.91 -36.44
CA ARG A 213 125.05 82.85 -36.46
C ARG A 213 125.58 82.63 -37.87
#